data_AF-A0AAI8D8G8-F1
#
_entry.id   AF-A0AAI8D8G8-F1
#
_cell.length_a   1.000
_cell.length_b   1.000
_cell.length_c   1.000
_cell.angle_alpha   90.00
_cell.angle_beta   90.00
_cell.angle_gamma   90.00
#
_symmetry.space_group_name_H-M   'P 1'
#
loop_
_entity.id
_entity.type
_entity.pdbx_description
1 polymer ?
#
loop_
_entity_poly.entity_id
_entity_poly.type
_entity_poly.pdbx_seq_one_letter_code
_entity_poly.pdbx_strand_id
1 'polypeptide(L)'
;MRLAPYGVMHDALKLQIMPPETVPRDWPTTDDSYPTIITAWMAEVADKIWPRWENGGWRGKAASFAEHETQSELQLAIRLYQGGGDTLGILSDLTGAETPFEGPRRDHLWHYRIEDARFDHPDYSGLELPSSVSTSIEYRTGKDGTANYPLYGGPEVEATAFKRIFLQDAAGKRPEVLGLKEYFQRPRPRAAATALNLPGFRWVTAHRNVHTGQHPAFPSGHCMQGILGGCTVYDQLIKAGQKPTAAERERLQKYMVDWGDRRVFAGVHYMSDNIASWTLLRRIIPHVFESEEITELAVEAIIRHSRVFADITAHFDRSSPALSMLLEDFPEAVGTS
;
A
#
# COMPACT_ATOMS: atom_id res chain seq x y z
N MET A 1 10.62 14.82 17.89
CA MET A 1 11.25 15.15 16.58
C MET A 1 10.14 15.02 15.57
N ARG A 2 9.76 16.08 14.84
CA ARG A 2 8.61 15.98 13.92
C ARG A 2 8.92 15.04 12.77
N LEU A 3 8.02 14.08 12.48
CA LEU A 3 8.12 13.21 11.31
C LEU A 3 8.16 14.08 10.04
N ALA A 4 9.22 13.95 9.25
CA ALA A 4 9.35 14.60 7.94
C ALA A 4 8.58 13.81 6.87
N PRO A 5 8.15 14.46 5.76
CA PRO A 5 7.52 13.76 4.65
C PRO A 5 8.47 12.73 4.03
N TYR A 6 7.90 11.70 3.42
CA TYR A 6 8.65 10.69 2.68
C TYR A 6 9.48 11.35 1.59
N GLY A 7 10.80 11.21 1.69
CA GLY A 7 11.79 11.71 0.73
C GLY A 7 11.56 13.19 0.42
N VAL A 8 12.22 14.10 1.15
CA VAL A 8 12.12 15.55 0.95
C VAL A 8 12.34 15.89 -0.54
N MET A 9 11.25 15.95 -1.31
CA MET A 9 11.29 16.29 -2.71
C MET A 9 11.25 17.81 -2.79
N HIS A 10 12.28 18.39 -3.39
CA HIS A 10 12.35 19.82 -3.65
C HIS A 10 11.15 20.26 -4.50
N ASP A 11 10.43 21.31 -4.10
CA ASP A 11 9.20 21.75 -4.79
C ASP A 11 9.43 22.06 -6.28
N ALA A 12 10.62 22.55 -6.64
CA ALA A 12 11.00 22.77 -8.04
C ALA A 12 11.08 21.45 -8.86
N LEU A 13 11.43 20.34 -8.21
CA LEU A 13 11.47 19.02 -8.84
C LEU A 13 10.03 18.48 -9.03
N LYS A 14 9.11 18.76 -8.09
CA LYS A 14 7.69 18.38 -8.21
C LYS A 14 7.01 19.08 -9.40
N LEU A 15 7.27 20.38 -9.58
CA LEU A 15 6.72 21.18 -10.68
C LEU A 15 7.31 20.83 -12.05
N GLN A 16 8.55 20.36 -12.12
CA GLN A 16 9.18 19.96 -13.38
C GLN A 16 8.66 18.63 -13.96
N ILE A 17 8.04 17.78 -13.13
CA ILE A 17 7.74 16.38 -13.50
C ILE A 17 6.24 16.13 -13.67
N MET A 18 5.37 17.00 -13.13
CA MET A 18 3.92 16.84 -13.18
C MET A 18 3.27 17.90 -14.09
N PRO A 19 2.82 17.56 -15.32
CA PRO A 19 2.00 18.49 -16.08
C PRO A 19 0.64 18.73 -15.38
N PRO A 20 0.08 19.95 -15.49
CA PRO A 20 -1.26 20.25 -15.01
C PRO A 20 -2.28 19.65 -15.99
N GLU A 21 -3.35 19.09 -15.42
CA GLU A 21 -4.58 18.62 -16.09
C GLU A 21 -4.55 17.22 -16.74
N THR A 22 -5.14 16.23 -16.03
CA THR A 22 -5.95 15.14 -16.61
C THR A 22 -6.82 14.48 -15.54
N VAL A 23 -8.14 14.72 -15.60
CA VAL A 23 -9.18 13.95 -14.90
C VAL A 23 -9.65 12.84 -15.86
N PRO A 24 -10.00 11.62 -15.40
CA PRO A 24 -10.65 10.61 -16.23
C PRO A 24 -11.90 11.23 -16.87
N ARG A 25 -11.92 11.31 -18.20
CA ARG A 25 -13.03 11.95 -18.95
C ARG A 25 -14.24 11.03 -19.12
N ASP A 26 -14.08 9.75 -18.80
CA ASP A 26 -15.05 8.70 -19.09
C ASP A 26 -15.86 8.26 -17.86
N TRP A 27 -15.62 8.88 -16.70
CA TRP A 27 -16.43 8.62 -15.51
C TRP A 27 -17.70 9.49 -15.54
N PRO A 28 -18.86 8.97 -15.10
CA PRO A 28 -20.11 9.72 -15.12
C PRO A 28 -19.96 11.05 -14.36
N THR A 29 -20.35 12.15 -15.01
CA THR A 29 -20.24 13.53 -14.48
C THR A 29 -21.40 13.88 -13.55
N THR A 30 -21.95 12.92 -12.81
CA THR A 30 -22.97 13.17 -11.78
C THR A 30 -22.30 13.78 -10.53
N ASP A 31 -23.09 14.33 -9.59
CA ASP A 31 -22.53 14.89 -8.34
C ASP A 31 -21.73 13.84 -7.53
N ASP A 32 -22.04 12.55 -7.70
CA ASP A 32 -21.28 11.39 -7.20
C ASP A 32 -20.09 10.97 -8.11
N SER A 33 -19.54 11.90 -8.89
CA SER A 33 -18.38 11.61 -9.75
C SER A 33 -17.13 11.25 -8.92
N TYR A 34 -16.22 10.51 -9.53
CA TYR A 34 -14.99 10.02 -8.91
C TYR A 34 -14.17 11.16 -8.30
N PRO A 35 -14.01 12.32 -8.98
CA PRO A 35 -13.36 13.48 -8.37
C PRO A 35 -14.03 13.94 -7.07
N THR A 36 -15.35 13.92 -6.98
CA THR A 36 -16.08 14.29 -5.75
C THR A 36 -15.79 13.29 -4.64
N ILE A 37 -15.95 11.98 -4.91
CA ILE A 37 -15.72 10.90 -3.93
C ILE A 37 -14.30 10.96 -3.39
N ILE A 38 -13.31 11.04 -4.29
CA ILE A 38 -11.90 11.12 -3.90
C ILE A 38 -11.60 12.40 -3.14
N THR A 39 -12.11 13.55 -3.56
CA THR A 39 -11.85 14.83 -2.87
C THR A 39 -12.44 14.82 -1.46
N ALA A 40 -13.67 14.33 -1.29
CA ALA A 40 -14.31 14.18 0.01
C ALA A 40 -13.54 13.21 0.91
N TRP A 41 -13.20 12.02 0.38
CA TRP A 41 -12.40 11.03 1.10
C TRP A 41 -11.01 11.58 1.49
N MET A 42 -10.33 12.30 0.60
CA MET A 42 -9.02 12.91 0.90
C MET A 42 -9.11 13.94 2.02
N ALA A 43 -10.20 14.73 2.07
CA ALA A 43 -10.43 15.69 3.13
C ALA A 43 -10.68 14.99 4.47
N GLU A 44 -11.49 13.94 4.50
CA GLU A 44 -11.73 13.13 5.70
C GLU A 44 -10.45 12.46 6.21
N VAL A 45 -9.67 11.87 5.32
CA VAL A 45 -8.37 11.27 5.66
C VAL A 45 -7.42 12.31 6.26
N ALA A 46 -7.34 13.50 5.67
CA ALA A 46 -6.49 14.59 6.17
C ALA A 46 -6.90 15.05 7.59
N ASP A 47 -8.16 14.82 7.95
CA ASP A 47 -8.70 15.14 9.26
C ASP A 47 -8.60 13.99 10.27
N LYS A 48 -8.73 12.74 9.81
CA LYS A 48 -8.90 11.57 10.69
C LYS A 48 -7.71 10.60 10.72
N ILE A 49 -6.88 10.53 9.67
CA ILE A 49 -5.82 9.51 9.58
C ILE A 49 -4.43 10.13 9.42
N TRP A 50 -4.20 10.87 8.34
CA TRP A 50 -2.86 11.38 8.03
C TRP A 50 -2.91 12.75 7.34
N PRO A 51 -2.14 13.75 7.82
CA PRO A 51 -2.15 15.09 7.25
C PRO A 51 -1.55 15.12 5.84
N ARG A 52 -1.91 16.14 5.06
CA ARG A 52 -1.25 16.43 3.79
C ARG A 52 0.02 17.26 4.00
N TRP A 53 1.02 17.09 3.13
CA TRP A 53 2.21 17.95 3.14
C TRP A 53 2.04 19.12 2.16
N GLU A 54 2.12 20.35 2.65
CA GLU A 54 1.90 21.55 1.83
C GLU A 54 2.66 22.75 2.40
N ASN A 55 3.36 23.50 1.54
CA ASN A 55 4.10 24.72 1.88
C ASN A 55 5.07 24.52 3.06
N GLY A 56 5.83 23.41 3.03
CA GLY A 56 6.81 23.10 4.05
C GLY A 56 6.24 22.64 5.41
N GLY A 57 4.97 22.25 5.48
CA GLY A 57 4.36 21.76 6.72
C GLY A 57 3.19 20.80 6.53
N TRP A 58 2.83 20.12 7.62
CA TRP A 58 1.66 19.25 7.68
C TRP A 58 0.38 20.07 7.84
N ARG A 59 -0.65 19.77 7.03
CA ARG A 59 -1.98 20.42 7.04
C ARG A 59 -3.10 19.38 7.20
N GLY A 60 -4.22 19.82 7.80
CA GLY A 60 -5.35 18.95 8.18
C GLY A 60 -5.37 18.71 9.69
N LYS A 61 -6.53 18.29 10.25
CA LYS A 61 -6.65 18.06 11.70
C LYS A 61 -5.73 16.94 12.17
N ALA A 62 -5.42 15.96 11.32
CA ALA A 62 -4.49 14.89 11.66
C ALA A 62 -3.08 15.38 12.00
N ALA A 63 -2.68 16.58 11.57
CA ALA A 63 -1.37 17.13 11.91
C ALA A 63 -1.13 17.28 13.43
N SER A 64 -2.18 17.48 14.23
CA SER A 64 -2.03 17.62 15.69
C SER A 64 -1.79 16.29 16.42
N PHE A 65 -2.10 15.15 15.79
CA PHE A 65 -2.00 13.83 16.43
C PHE A 65 -1.19 12.80 15.63
N ALA A 66 -0.79 13.10 14.39
CA ALA A 66 -0.12 12.16 13.48
C ALA A 66 1.14 11.48 14.07
N GLU A 67 1.98 12.23 14.79
CA GLU A 67 3.18 11.68 15.42
C GLU A 67 2.82 10.68 16.54
N HIS A 68 1.87 11.06 17.39
CA HIS A 68 1.39 10.21 18.49
C HIS A 68 0.71 8.95 17.97
N GLU A 69 -0.24 9.06 17.04
CA GLU A 69 -0.93 7.91 16.46
C GLU A 69 0.06 6.98 15.74
N THR A 70 1.02 7.53 14.99
CA THR A 70 2.07 6.73 14.33
C THR A 70 2.91 5.97 15.35
N GLN A 71 3.30 6.62 16.45
CA GLN A 71 4.05 5.96 17.50
C GLN A 71 3.26 4.83 18.16
N SER A 72 2.02 5.10 18.56
CA SER A 72 1.12 4.14 19.20
C SER A 72 0.86 2.93 18.30
N GLU A 73 0.61 3.18 17.02
CA GLU A 73 0.40 2.16 16.00
C GLU A 73 1.64 1.30 15.76
N LEU A 74 2.83 1.90 15.66
CA LEU A 74 4.07 1.15 15.50
C LEU A 74 4.37 0.29 16.74
N GLN A 75 4.15 0.82 17.95
CA GLN A 75 4.30 0.05 19.19
C GLN A 75 3.31 -1.11 19.26
N LEU A 76 2.07 -0.90 18.82
CA LEU A 76 1.07 -1.96 18.70
C LEU A 76 1.51 -3.04 17.71
N ALA A 77 1.95 -2.66 16.51
CA ALA A 77 2.44 -3.59 15.50
C ALA A 77 3.68 -4.35 15.98
N ILE A 78 4.60 -3.71 16.70
CA ILE A 78 5.74 -4.37 17.34
C ILE A 78 5.24 -5.44 18.31
N ARG A 79 4.33 -5.07 19.21
CA ARG A 79 3.79 -5.98 20.23
C ARG A 79 3.07 -7.18 19.60
N LEU A 80 2.19 -6.94 18.63
CA LEU A 80 1.35 -7.99 18.05
C LEU A 80 2.10 -8.87 17.05
N TYR A 81 3.00 -8.29 16.26
CA TYR A 81 3.55 -8.99 15.08
C TYR A 81 5.06 -9.24 15.14
N GLN A 82 5.78 -8.59 16.07
CA GLN A 82 7.25 -8.58 16.06
C GLN A 82 7.88 -8.93 17.41
N GLY A 83 7.09 -8.93 18.49
CA GLY A 83 7.57 -8.76 19.86
C GLY A 83 7.68 -10.02 20.73
N GLY A 84 7.27 -11.22 20.32
CA GLY A 84 7.25 -12.31 21.33
C GLY A 84 6.97 -13.76 20.95
N GLY A 85 6.75 -14.13 19.69
CA GLY A 85 6.60 -15.54 19.36
C GLY A 85 6.05 -15.72 17.97
N ASP A 86 6.76 -16.52 17.17
CA ASP A 86 6.28 -17.23 15.98
C ASP A 86 5.27 -16.55 15.03
N THR A 87 5.17 -15.23 15.00
CA THR A 87 4.35 -14.51 14.02
C THR A 87 5.02 -14.56 12.64
N LEU A 88 6.33 -14.81 12.61
CA LEU A 88 7.05 -15.30 11.43
C LEU A 88 7.01 -16.84 11.33
N GLY A 89 6.55 -17.55 12.35
CA GLY A 89 6.13 -18.96 12.29
C GLY A 89 4.81 -19.18 11.56
N ILE A 90 3.96 -18.16 11.49
CA ILE A 90 2.85 -18.10 10.53
C ILE A 90 3.38 -18.04 9.09
N LEU A 91 4.63 -17.58 8.87
CA LEU A 91 5.36 -17.81 7.61
C LEU A 91 6.10 -19.15 7.58
N SER A 92 6.27 -19.84 8.72
CA SER A 92 6.93 -21.15 8.77
C SER A 92 6.06 -22.31 8.29
N ASP A 93 4.74 -22.13 8.23
CA ASP A 93 3.83 -23.00 7.47
C ASP A 93 4.11 -22.95 5.94
N LEU A 94 4.93 -22.00 5.46
CA LEU A 94 5.50 -22.01 4.10
C LEU A 94 6.90 -22.64 4.03
N THR A 95 7.46 -23.07 5.17
CA THR A 95 8.79 -23.69 5.27
C THR A 95 8.75 -25.13 5.82
N GLY A 96 7.57 -25.64 6.19
CA GLY A 96 7.36 -27.02 6.61
C GLY A 96 7.18 -27.96 5.40
N ALA A 97 8.18 -28.79 5.15
CA ALA A 97 8.32 -29.72 4.03
C ALA A 97 8.58 -29.04 2.68
N GLU A 98 9.86 -28.98 2.30
CA GLU A 98 10.28 -28.98 0.90
C GLU A 98 9.71 -30.24 0.23
N THR A 99 8.46 -30.18 -0.20
CA THR A 99 7.99 -31.05 -1.27
C THR A 99 8.58 -30.47 -2.55
N PRO A 100 9.36 -31.24 -3.33
CA PRO A 100 9.81 -30.78 -4.63
C PRO A 100 8.55 -30.57 -5.48
N PHE A 101 8.21 -29.30 -5.71
CA PHE A 101 7.00 -28.92 -6.43
C PHE A 101 7.38 -28.54 -7.86
N GLU A 102 6.97 -29.37 -8.81
CA GLU A 102 7.18 -29.19 -10.24
C GLU A 102 6.08 -28.30 -10.83
N GLY A 103 6.25 -26.98 -10.76
CA GLY A 103 5.35 -26.02 -11.41
C GLY A 103 5.82 -24.57 -11.24
N PRO A 104 5.45 -23.66 -12.17
CA PRO A 104 5.87 -22.26 -12.09
C PRO A 104 5.22 -21.59 -10.87
N ARG A 105 6.04 -21.29 -9.85
CA ARG A 105 5.62 -20.46 -8.71
C ARG A 105 5.27 -19.06 -9.22
N ARG A 106 4.09 -18.57 -8.87
CA ARG A 106 3.86 -17.11 -8.74
C ARG A 106 4.45 -16.69 -7.40
N ASP A 107 5.77 -16.53 -7.35
CA ASP A 107 6.45 -15.97 -6.18
C ASP A 107 6.33 -14.43 -6.18
N HIS A 108 6.69 -13.76 -5.09
CA HIS A 108 6.76 -12.29 -5.09
C HIS A 108 7.72 -11.73 -6.16
N LEU A 109 8.65 -12.55 -6.65
CA LEU A 109 9.50 -12.23 -7.79
C LEU A 109 8.70 -12.21 -9.10
N TRP A 110 7.71 -13.09 -9.29
CA TRP A 110 6.74 -13.04 -10.38
C TRP A 110 5.87 -11.79 -10.30
N HIS A 111 5.42 -11.41 -9.10
CA HIS A 111 4.64 -10.18 -8.86
C HIS A 111 5.41 -8.93 -9.33
N TYR A 112 6.70 -8.82 -8.99
CA TYR A 112 7.55 -7.72 -9.50
C TYR A 112 8.00 -7.91 -10.96
N ARG A 113 8.20 -9.14 -11.44
CA ARG A 113 8.46 -9.41 -12.87
C ARG A 113 7.27 -9.07 -13.76
N ILE A 114 6.08 -8.84 -13.22
CA ILE A 114 4.91 -8.37 -13.98
C ILE A 114 4.57 -6.92 -13.66
N GLU A 115 4.61 -6.48 -12.39
CA GLU A 115 4.42 -5.06 -12.02
C GLU A 115 5.54 -4.16 -12.55
N ASP A 116 6.80 -4.63 -12.51
CA ASP A 116 7.96 -3.91 -13.04
C ASP A 116 8.29 -4.31 -14.49
N ALA A 117 7.56 -5.26 -15.12
CA ALA A 117 7.66 -5.52 -16.57
C ALA A 117 7.00 -4.43 -17.44
N ARG A 118 7.19 -3.17 -17.05
CA ARG A 118 7.36 -2.08 -18.02
C ARG A 118 8.69 -2.17 -18.77
N PHE A 119 9.54 -3.16 -18.49
CA PHE A 119 10.74 -3.44 -19.27
C PHE A 119 10.49 -4.00 -20.69
N ASP A 120 9.25 -4.37 -21.03
CA ASP A 120 8.86 -4.65 -22.43
C ASP A 120 8.40 -3.40 -23.19
N HIS A 121 8.66 -2.19 -22.66
CA HIS A 121 8.59 -0.99 -23.49
C HIS A 121 9.73 -1.06 -24.53
N PRO A 122 9.46 -0.82 -25.84
CA PRO A 122 10.48 -0.88 -26.89
C PRO A 122 11.71 -0.01 -26.64
N ASP A 123 11.60 1.00 -25.77
CA ASP A 123 12.70 1.90 -25.41
C ASP A 123 13.72 1.29 -24.41
N TYR A 124 13.42 0.15 -23.79
CA TYR A 124 14.29 -0.51 -22.81
C TYR A 124 14.93 -1.81 -23.29
N SER A 125 14.57 -2.32 -24.47
CA SER A 125 15.07 -3.60 -25.00
C SER A 125 16.55 -3.58 -25.44
N GLY A 126 17.22 -2.43 -25.35
CA GLY A 126 18.62 -2.23 -25.76
C GLY A 126 19.63 -2.03 -24.64
N LEU A 127 19.22 -2.07 -23.36
CA LEU A 127 20.13 -1.82 -22.23
C LEU A 127 20.79 -3.12 -21.75
N GLU A 128 22.05 -3.35 -22.14
CA GLU A 128 22.90 -4.38 -21.52
C GLU A 128 23.28 -3.96 -20.09
N LEU A 129 22.88 -4.77 -19.10
CA LEU A 129 23.29 -4.55 -17.71
C LEU A 129 24.79 -4.91 -17.54
N PRO A 130 25.61 -4.05 -16.92
CA PRO A 130 27.05 -4.28 -16.83
C PRO A 130 27.40 -5.56 -16.07
N SER A 131 28.08 -6.47 -16.76
CA SER A 131 28.53 -7.75 -16.22
C SER A 131 29.95 -7.67 -15.64
N SER A 132 30.21 -6.89 -14.57
CA SER A 132 31.35 -7.19 -13.68
C SER A 132 31.54 -6.22 -12.50
N VAL A 133 31.62 -6.83 -11.31
CA VAL A 133 32.64 -6.68 -10.26
C VAL A 133 32.92 -5.26 -9.70
N SER A 134 32.52 -5.06 -8.43
CA SER A 134 33.15 -4.21 -7.37
C SER A 134 32.27 -3.20 -6.62
N THR A 135 30.96 -3.42 -6.45
CA THR A 135 30.19 -2.67 -5.45
C THR A 135 29.23 -3.62 -4.75
N SER A 136 29.59 -4.06 -3.55
CA SER A 136 28.73 -4.95 -2.77
C SER A 136 27.36 -4.31 -2.54
N ILE A 137 26.33 -5.14 -2.48
CA ILE A 137 24.95 -4.73 -2.18
C ILE A 137 24.89 -3.92 -0.87
N GLU A 138 25.76 -4.22 0.11
CA GLU A 138 25.85 -3.43 1.34
C GLU A 138 26.38 -2.00 1.11
N TYR A 139 27.27 -1.79 0.14
CA TYR A 139 27.77 -0.45 -0.21
C TYR A 139 26.69 0.40 -0.90
N ARG A 140 25.82 -0.22 -1.73
CA ARG A 140 24.77 0.47 -2.50
C ARG A 140 23.54 0.87 -1.66
N THR A 141 23.33 0.24 -0.51
CA THR A 141 22.12 0.38 0.32
C THR A 141 22.33 1.21 1.59
N GLY A 142 23.55 1.68 1.86
CA GLY A 142 23.97 2.01 3.23
C GLY A 142 24.12 3.47 3.65
N LYS A 143 24.03 4.49 2.78
CA LYS A 143 24.50 5.84 3.19
C LYS A 143 23.66 7.06 2.85
N ASP A 144 22.48 6.93 2.25
CA ASP A 144 21.65 8.11 2.01
C ASP A 144 20.16 7.77 2.06
N GLY A 145 19.30 8.75 2.39
CA GLY A 145 17.84 8.62 2.37
C GLY A 145 17.25 8.30 0.99
N THR A 146 18.13 8.12 0.00
CA THR A 146 17.91 7.84 -1.42
C THR A 146 18.43 6.46 -1.86
N ALA A 147 18.91 5.62 -0.93
CA ALA A 147 19.70 4.39 -1.19
C ALA A 147 19.02 3.24 -1.99
N ASN A 148 17.86 3.46 -2.59
CA ASN A 148 17.25 2.49 -3.52
C ASN A 148 17.31 2.91 -5.00
N TYR A 149 17.61 4.17 -5.32
CA TYR A 149 17.82 4.60 -6.72
C TYR A 149 19.07 3.99 -7.41
N PRO A 150 20.19 3.69 -6.70
CA PRO A 150 21.39 3.13 -7.34
C PRO A 150 21.24 1.68 -7.86
N LEU A 151 20.11 1.02 -7.63
CA LEU A 151 19.85 -0.35 -8.12
C LEU A 151 19.27 -0.38 -9.55
N TYR A 152 18.83 0.76 -10.08
CA TYR A 152 18.09 0.82 -11.36
C TYR A 152 18.87 1.52 -12.48
N GLY A 153 20.16 1.76 -12.27
CA GLY A 153 21.05 2.33 -13.25
C GLY A 153 22.45 1.77 -13.09
N GLY A 154 23.03 1.28 -14.18
CA GLY A 154 24.50 1.32 -14.29
C GLY A 154 25.00 2.76 -14.09
N PRO A 155 26.32 2.97 -13.95
CA PRO A 155 26.91 4.30 -13.74
C PRO A 155 26.52 5.38 -14.77
N GLU A 156 25.83 5.00 -15.85
CA GLU A 156 25.37 5.89 -16.93
C GLU A 156 23.92 6.37 -16.81
N VAL A 157 23.08 5.74 -15.98
CA VAL A 157 21.71 6.22 -15.73
C VAL A 157 21.71 7.03 -14.45
N GLU A 158 21.73 8.35 -14.57
CA GLU A 158 21.49 9.21 -13.42
C GLU A 158 20.15 8.82 -12.76
N ALA A 159 20.16 8.62 -11.44
CA ALA A 159 18.96 8.39 -10.63
C ALA A 159 17.82 9.39 -10.94
N THR A 160 18.20 10.60 -11.36
CA THR A 160 17.33 11.69 -11.79
C THR A 160 16.55 11.38 -13.07
N ALA A 161 17.12 10.63 -14.01
CA ALA A 161 16.49 10.30 -15.30
C ALA A 161 15.45 9.17 -15.15
N PHE A 162 15.80 8.06 -14.48
CA PHE A 162 14.85 6.99 -14.21
C PHE A 162 13.67 7.47 -13.36
N LYS A 163 13.96 8.23 -12.29
CA LYS A 163 12.92 8.86 -11.46
C LYS A 163 11.99 9.73 -12.29
N ARG A 164 12.55 10.51 -13.23
CA ARG A 164 11.77 11.37 -14.12
C ARG A 164 10.87 10.56 -15.04
N ILE A 165 11.38 9.51 -15.67
CA ILE A 165 10.58 8.68 -16.60
C ILE A 165 9.49 7.90 -15.85
N PHE A 166 9.82 7.27 -14.72
CA PHE A 166 8.83 6.59 -13.88
C PHE A 166 7.69 7.54 -13.48
N LEU A 167 8.04 8.73 -13.00
CA LEU A 167 7.08 9.75 -12.61
C LEU A 167 6.32 10.35 -13.80
N GLN A 168 6.95 10.53 -14.97
CA GLN A 168 6.29 11.01 -16.19
C GLN A 168 5.26 10.01 -16.71
N ASP A 169 5.63 8.73 -16.77
CA ASP A 169 4.76 7.64 -17.19
C ASP A 169 3.62 7.34 -16.22
N ALA A 170 3.82 7.63 -14.93
CA ALA A 170 2.78 7.57 -13.91
C ALA A 170 1.93 8.85 -13.89
N ALA A 171 2.52 10.02 -14.17
CA ALA A 171 1.80 11.29 -14.21
C ALA A 171 0.83 11.41 -15.40
N GLY A 172 1.10 10.69 -16.50
CA GLY A 172 0.23 10.62 -17.68
C GLY A 172 -1.06 9.83 -17.47
N LYS A 173 -1.16 9.07 -16.37
CA LYS A 173 -2.33 8.25 -16.02
C LYS A 173 -2.84 8.71 -14.65
N ARG A 174 -3.95 9.46 -14.59
CA ARG A 174 -4.50 9.97 -13.32
C ARG A 174 -5.96 9.62 -13.14
N PRO A 175 -6.43 9.45 -11.88
CA PRO A 175 -5.72 9.55 -10.59
C PRO A 175 -5.45 8.16 -10.01
N GLU A 176 -4.20 7.73 -10.12
CA GLU A 176 -3.76 6.46 -9.56
C GLU A 176 -3.42 6.61 -8.07
N VAL A 177 -3.36 5.48 -7.36
CA VAL A 177 -2.92 5.38 -5.96
C VAL A 177 -1.62 6.16 -5.68
N LEU A 178 -0.73 6.31 -6.68
CA LEU A 178 0.49 7.11 -6.56
C LEU A 178 0.22 8.61 -6.34
N GLY A 179 -0.79 9.19 -7.00
CA GLY A 179 -1.15 10.60 -6.78
C GLY A 179 -1.62 10.85 -5.35
N LEU A 180 -2.39 9.92 -4.79
CA LEU A 180 -2.77 9.95 -3.37
C LEU A 180 -1.53 9.84 -2.46
N LYS A 181 -0.59 8.96 -2.81
CA LYS A 181 0.68 8.81 -2.09
C LYS A 181 1.49 10.09 -2.07
N GLU A 182 1.61 10.76 -3.21
CA GLU A 182 2.34 12.03 -3.31
C GLU A 182 1.64 13.19 -2.61
N TYR A 183 0.32 13.14 -2.47
CA TYR A 183 -0.45 14.13 -1.72
C TYR A 183 -0.20 14.01 -0.21
N PHE A 184 -0.20 12.79 0.32
CA PHE A 184 -0.07 12.55 1.76
C PHE A 184 1.38 12.40 2.24
N GLN A 185 2.31 11.99 1.36
CA GLN A 185 3.75 11.86 1.64
C GLN A 185 4.09 11.13 2.96
N ARG A 186 3.26 10.16 3.37
CA ARG A 186 3.48 9.46 4.65
C ARG A 186 4.80 8.67 4.63
N PRO A 187 5.71 8.86 5.61
CA PRO A 187 6.94 8.10 5.70
C PRO A 187 6.64 6.62 5.96
N ARG A 188 7.46 5.71 5.42
CA ARG A 188 7.33 4.27 5.65
C ARG A 188 7.58 3.90 7.12
N PRO A 189 6.96 2.81 7.64
CA PRO A 189 7.10 2.39 9.05
C PRO A 189 8.55 2.32 9.55
N ARG A 190 9.48 1.75 8.76
CA ARG A 190 10.90 1.70 9.14
C ARG A 190 11.52 3.08 9.36
N ALA A 191 11.21 4.04 8.50
CA ALA A 191 11.73 5.39 8.62
C ALA A 191 11.17 6.09 9.87
N ALA A 192 9.86 5.96 10.12
CA ALA A 192 9.22 6.52 11.30
C ALA A 192 9.72 5.86 12.59
N ALA A 193 9.81 4.53 12.64
CA ALA A 193 10.31 3.81 13.81
C ALA A 193 11.76 4.20 14.16
N THR A 194 12.59 4.42 13.13
CA THR A 194 13.98 4.91 13.31
C THR A 194 13.99 6.33 13.87
N ALA A 195 13.20 7.24 13.28
CA ALA A 195 13.12 8.65 13.72
C ALA A 195 12.55 8.81 15.13
N LEU A 196 11.61 7.92 15.51
CA LEU A 196 10.97 7.90 16.82
C LEU A 196 11.73 7.05 17.85
N ASN A 197 12.87 6.48 17.48
CA ASN A 197 13.69 5.62 18.34
C ASN A 197 12.88 4.49 19.01
N LEU A 198 12.10 3.73 18.21
CA LEU A 198 11.27 2.64 18.70
C LEU A 198 12.03 1.30 18.68
N PRO A 199 12.54 0.82 19.83
CA PRO A 199 13.26 -0.44 19.88
C PRO A 199 12.32 -1.61 19.58
N GLY A 200 12.86 -2.66 18.96
CA GLY A 200 12.10 -3.87 18.63
C GLY A 200 11.34 -3.81 17.31
N PHE A 201 11.32 -2.67 16.61
CA PHE A 201 10.78 -2.62 15.25
C PHE A 201 11.61 -3.50 14.31
N ARG A 202 10.94 -4.49 13.71
CA ARG A 202 11.51 -5.40 12.71
C ARG A 202 10.96 -5.06 11.35
N TRP A 203 11.86 -4.84 10.40
CA TRP A 203 11.52 -4.74 8.99
C TRP A 203 11.81 -6.07 8.32
N VAL A 204 10.77 -6.76 7.85
CA VAL A 204 10.88 -8.11 7.29
C VAL A 204 10.80 -8.03 5.78
N THR A 205 11.93 -8.17 5.12
CA THR A 205 12.02 -8.25 3.65
C THR A 205 11.92 -9.71 3.23
N ALA A 206 10.95 -10.07 2.39
CA ALA A 206 10.68 -11.47 2.03
C ALA A 206 11.79 -12.16 1.21
N HIS A 207 12.84 -11.43 0.80
CA HIS A 207 14.09 -11.97 0.27
C HIS A 207 15.12 -10.83 0.16
N ARG A 208 16.38 -11.15 -0.19
CA ARG A 208 17.45 -10.18 -0.53
C ARG A 208 17.08 -9.17 -1.64
N ASN A 209 15.98 -9.42 -2.36
CA ASN A 209 15.50 -8.64 -3.50
C ASN A 209 14.11 -8.04 -3.27
N VAL A 210 13.56 -8.12 -2.04
CA VAL A 210 12.26 -7.51 -1.72
C VAL A 210 12.52 -6.13 -1.13
N HIS A 211 12.49 -5.13 -1.99
CA HIS A 211 12.67 -3.73 -1.61
C HIS A 211 11.36 -3.13 -1.08
N THR A 212 11.44 -2.23 -0.10
CA THR A 212 10.32 -1.31 0.18
C THR A 212 10.07 -0.49 -1.07
N GLY A 213 8.80 -0.36 -1.47
CA GLY A 213 8.43 0.54 -2.56
C GLY A 213 9.01 1.93 -2.33
N GLN A 214 9.61 2.51 -3.39
CA GLN A 214 10.32 3.79 -3.39
C GLN A 214 9.36 5.00 -3.39
N HIS A 215 8.22 4.84 -2.73
CA HIS A 215 7.13 5.79 -2.73
C HIS A 215 6.51 5.87 -1.32
N PRO A 216 5.73 6.93 -1.04
CA PRO A 216 5.06 7.09 0.25
C PRO A 216 4.21 5.87 0.63
N ALA A 217 4.08 5.67 1.95
CA ALA A 217 3.38 4.54 2.53
C ALA A 217 1.87 4.60 2.22
N PHE A 218 1.28 5.77 2.33
CA PHE A 218 -0.16 5.93 2.43
C PHE A 218 -0.81 6.34 1.10
N PRO A 219 -1.96 5.76 0.68
CA PRO A 219 -2.61 4.56 1.21
C PRO A 219 -1.91 3.28 0.73
N SER A 220 -2.33 2.10 1.20
CA SER A 220 -1.74 0.81 0.81
C SER A 220 -2.25 0.34 -0.56
N GLY A 221 -1.38 0.40 -1.59
CA GLY A 221 -1.68 -0.06 -2.95
C GLY A 221 -1.96 -1.56 -3.02
N HIS A 222 -1.11 -2.38 -2.38
CA HIS A 222 -1.27 -3.83 -2.34
C HIS A 222 -2.54 -4.26 -1.61
N CYS A 223 -2.95 -3.54 -0.55
CA CYS A 223 -4.24 -3.77 0.08
C CYS A 223 -5.40 -3.57 -0.90
N MET A 224 -5.35 -2.48 -1.70
CA MET A 224 -6.37 -2.22 -2.71
C MET A 224 -6.37 -3.25 -3.84
N GLN A 225 -5.19 -3.64 -4.32
CA GLN A 225 -5.04 -4.64 -5.38
C GLN A 225 -5.59 -6.01 -4.97
N GLY A 226 -5.34 -6.46 -3.74
CA GLY A 226 -5.85 -7.74 -3.25
C GLY A 226 -7.39 -7.78 -3.28
N ILE A 227 -8.03 -6.73 -2.78
CA ILE A 227 -9.49 -6.61 -2.76
C ILE A 227 -10.05 -6.49 -4.18
N LEU A 228 -9.60 -5.51 -4.98
CA LEU A 228 -10.11 -5.31 -6.34
C LEU A 228 -9.86 -6.51 -7.25
N GLY A 229 -8.71 -7.18 -7.09
CA GLY A 229 -8.38 -8.41 -7.80
C GLY A 229 -9.36 -9.53 -7.49
N GLY A 230 -9.68 -9.75 -6.21
CA GLY A 230 -10.67 -10.76 -5.82
C GLY A 230 -12.09 -10.41 -6.25
N CYS A 231 -12.49 -9.13 -6.14
CA CYS A 231 -13.76 -8.64 -6.69
C CYS A 231 -13.86 -8.92 -8.19
N THR A 232 -12.80 -8.63 -8.95
CA THR A 232 -12.76 -8.88 -10.41
C THR A 232 -12.90 -10.37 -10.72
N VAL A 233 -12.19 -11.24 -10.01
CA VAL A 233 -12.33 -12.70 -10.19
C VAL A 233 -13.76 -13.15 -9.90
N TYR A 234 -14.35 -12.69 -8.79
CA TYR A 234 -15.71 -13.07 -8.41
C TYR A 234 -16.77 -12.56 -9.42
N ASP A 235 -16.63 -11.32 -9.89
CA ASP A 235 -17.49 -10.73 -10.92
C ASP A 235 -17.49 -11.57 -12.21
N GLN A 236 -16.31 -11.99 -12.66
CA GLN A 236 -16.18 -12.84 -13.84
C GLN A 236 -16.80 -14.23 -13.65
N LEU A 237 -16.69 -14.82 -12.46
CA LEU A 237 -17.33 -16.11 -12.15
C LEU A 237 -18.85 -15.99 -12.21
N ILE A 238 -19.43 -14.95 -11.60
CA ILE A 238 -20.89 -14.70 -11.64
C ILE A 238 -21.36 -14.47 -13.08
N LYS A 239 -20.67 -13.61 -13.85
CA LYS A 239 -21.02 -13.33 -15.25
C LYS A 239 -20.94 -14.57 -16.14
N ALA A 240 -20.07 -15.51 -15.82
CA ALA A 240 -19.99 -16.81 -16.48
C ALA A 240 -21.07 -17.81 -16.04
N GLY A 241 -22.02 -17.40 -15.19
CA GLY A 241 -23.06 -18.26 -14.64
C GLY A 241 -22.56 -19.26 -13.58
N GLN A 242 -21.33 -19.08 -13.10
CA GLN A 242 -20.76 -19.93 -12.05
C GLN A 242 -21.21 -19.44 -10.68
N LYS A 243 -21.41 -20.38 -9.76
CA LYS A 243 -21.77 -20.09 -8.36
C LYS A 243 -20.70 -20.68 -7.45
N PRO A 244 -19.70 -19.89 -7.03
CA PRO A 244 -18.68 -20.36 -6.12
C PRO A 244 -19.29 -20.91 -4.85
N THR A 245 -18.80 -22.05 -4.38
CA THR A 245 -19.20 -22.62 -3.08
C THR A 245 -18.80 -21.69 -1.94
N ALA A 246 -19.41 -21.87 -0.76
CA ALA A 246 -19.06 -21.10 0.43
C ALA A 246 -17.55 -21.20 0.76
N ALA A 247 -16.95 -22.38 0.60
CA ALA A 247 -15.53 -22.59 0.86
C ALA A 247 -14.63 -21.88 -0.18
N GLU A 248 -15.03 -21.82 -1.46
CA GLU A 248 -14.31 -21.08 -2.48
C GLU A 248 -14.41 -19.57 -2.26
N ARG A 249 -15.60 -19.09 -1.88
CA ARG A 249 -15.82 -17.69 -1.50
C ARG A 249 -14.93 -17.30 -0.32
N GLU A 250 -14.90 -18.12 0.73
CA GLU A 250 -14.07 -17.87 1.92
C GLU A 250 -12.57 -17.83 1.59
N ARG A 251 -12.09 -18.74 0.73
CA ARG A 251 -10.68 -18.74 0.28
C ARG A 251 -10.35 -17.49 -0.53
N LEU A 252 -11.26 -17.04 -1.39
CA LEU A 252 -11.09 -15.81 -2.15
C LEU A 252 -11.06 -14.59 -1.22
N GLN A 253 -11.98 -14.53 -0.25
CA GLN A 253 -12.02 -13.46 0.75
C GLN A 253 -10.75 -13.40 1.60
N LYS A 254 -10.23 -14.54 2.06
CA LYS A 254 -8.92 -14.62 2.73
C LYS A 254 -7.79 -14.13 1.83
N TYR A 255 -7.76 -14.60 0.57
CA TYR A 255 -6.77 -14.15 -0.40
C TYR A 255 -6.82 -12.63 -0.59
N MET A 256 -8.02 -12.03 -0.67
CA MET A 256 -8.19 -10.59 -0.88
C MET A 256 -7.52 -9.74 0.21
N VAL A 257 -7.70 -10.10 1.48
CA VAL A 257 -7.18 -9.32 2.62
C VAL A 257 -5.72 -9.63 2.95
N ASP A 258 -5.24 -10.84 2.64
CA ASP A 258 -3.87 -11.28 2.91
C ASP A 258 -2.82 -10.32 2.31
N TRP A 259 -3.11 -9.71 1.17
CA TRP A 259 -2.22 -8.73 0.55
C TRP A 259 -1.95 -7.53 1.45
N GLY A 260 -3.01 -6.95 2.02
CA GLY A 260 -2.91 -5.80 2.92
C GLY A 260 -2.33 -6.20 4.27
N ASP A 261 -2.80 -7.30 4.85
CA ASP A 261 -2.40 -7.75 6.18
C ASP A 261 -0.90 -8.08 6.24
N ARG A 262 -0.40 -8.81 5.25
CA ARG A 262 1.02 -9.16 5.16
C ARG A 262 1.93 -7.94 5.02
N ARG A 263 1.44 -6.83 4.45
CA ARG A 263 2.21 -5.58 4.39
C ARG A 263 2.41 -4.96 5.78
N VAL A 264 1.41 -5.08 6.66
CA VAL A 264 1.52 -4.62 8.05
C VAL A 264 2.43 -5.55 8.83
N PHE A 265 2.26 -6.87 8.70
CA PHE A 265 3.11 -7.86 9.37
C PHE A 265 4.58 -7.70 8.99
N ALA A 266 4.87 -7.41 7.72
CA ALA A 266 6.21 -7.15 7.23
C ALA A 266 6.82 -5.80 7.67
N GLY A 267 6.03 -4.93 8.29
CA GLY A 267 6.46 -3.60 8.72
C GLY A 267 6.74 -2.65 7.55
N VAL A 268 6.01 -2.78 6.43
CA VAL A 268 6.13 -1.88 5.26
C VAL A 268 4.94 -0.93 5.09
N HIS A 269 3.83 -1.22 5.76
CA HIS A 269 2.65 -0.36 5.88
C HIS A 269 2.16 -0.31 7.32
N TYR A 270 1.45 0.77 7.63
CA TYR A 270 0.72 0.93 8.89
C TYR A 270 -0.65 0.24 8.80
N MET A 271 -1.25 -0.14 9.93
CA MET A 271 -2.63 -0.63 9.98
C MET A 271 -3.61 0.42 9.42
N SER A 272 -3.37 1.70 9.71
CA SER A 272 -4.12 2.86 9.23
C SER A 272 -3.92 3.14 7.74
N ASP A 273 -2.84 2.64 7.11
CA ASP A 273 -2.76 2.62 5.64
C ASP A 273 -3.80 1.66 5.04
N ASN A 274 -4.11 0.55 5.72
CA ASN A 274 -5.17 -0.37 5.30
C ASN A 274 -6.56 0.21 5.60
N ILE A 275 -6.78 0.89 6.73
CA ILE A 275 -8.04 1.62 7.00
C ILE A 275 -8.37 2.55 5.83
N ALA A 276 -7.40 3.37 5.42
CA ALA A 276 -7.56 4.27 4.29
C ALA A 276 -7.86 3.53 2.98
N SER A 277 -7.16 2.43 2.70
CA SER A 277 -7.44 1.61 1.53
C SER A 277 -8.85 1.02 1.55
N TRP A 278 -9.30 0.47 2.68
CA TRP A 278 -10.62 -0.15 2.82
C TRP A 278 -11.76 0.86 2.72
N THR A 279 -11.64 2.00 3.41
CA THR A 279 -12.63 3.10 3.37
C THR A 279 -12.75 3.67 1.95
N LEU A 280 -11.64 3.85 1.24
CA LEU A 280 -11.67 4.23 -0.16
C LEU A 280 -12.37 3.18 -1.01
N LEU A 281 -11.99 1.91 -0.88
CA LEU A 281 -12.58 0.80 -1.61
C LEU A 281 -14.09 0.68 -1.40
N ARG A 282 -14.55 0.80 -0.15
CA ARG A 282 -15.97 0.79 0.21
C ARG A 282 -16.77 1.81 -0.58
N ARG A 283 -16.18 2.98 -0.84
CA ARG A 283 -16.81 4.08 -1.58
C ARG A 283 -16.71 3.91 -3.10
N ILE A 284 -15.67 3.28 -3.63
CA ILE A 284 -15.47 3.17 -5.09
C ILE A 284 -16.00 1.87 -5.71
N ILE A 285 -16.03 0.76 -4.96
CA ILE A 285 -16.45 -0.56 -5.48
C ILE A 285 -17.85 -0.51 -6.12
N PRO A 286 -18.88 0.13 -5.52
CA PRO A 286 -20.21 0.24 -6.13
C PRO A 286 -20.24 0.97 -7.49
N HIS A 287 -19.20 1.74 -7.81
CA HIS A 287 -19.07 2.45 -9.09
C HIS A 287 -18.18 1.70 -10.09
N VAL A 288 -17.40 0.72 -9.62
CA VAL A 288 -16.53 -0.11 -10.46
C VAL A 288 -17.25 -1.40 -10.88
N PHE A 289 -18.12 -1.93 -10.01
CA PHE A 289 -18.84 -3.17 -10.24
C PHE A 289 -20.35 -2.91 -10.15
N GLU A 290 -21.10 -3.46 -11.12
CA GLU A 290 -22.56 -3.30 -11.18
C GLU A 290 -23.30 -4.13 -10.11
N SER A 291 -22.69 -5.20 -9.62
CA SER A 291 -23.31 -6.15 -8.69
C SER A 291 -23.08 -5.77 -7.22
N GLU A 292 -24.17 -5.61 -6.46
CA GLU A 292 -24.12 -5.39 -5.01
C GLU A 292 -23.43 -6.56 -4.28
N GLU A 293 -23.57 -7.79 -4.79
CA GLU A 293 -22.92 -8.98 -4.23
C GLU A 293 -21.38 -8.85 -4.21
N ILE A 294 -20.79 -8.07 -5.12
CA ILE A 294 -19.35 -7.80 -5.14
C ILE A 294 -18.94 -6.87 -3.99
N THR A 295 -19.80 -5.90 -3.67
CA THR A 295 -19.60 -4.99 -2.54
C THR A 295 -19.70 -5.76 -1.23
N GLU A 296 -20.71 -6.61 -1.09
CA GLU A 296 -20.88 -7.49 0.07
C GLU A 296 -19.68 -8.43 0.26
N LEU A 297 -19.22 -9.07 -0.83
CA LEU A 297 -18.03 -9.92 -0.81
C LEU A 297 -16.80 -9.18 -0.23
N ALA A 298 -16.55 -7.96 -0.69
CA ALA A 298 -15.42 -7.15 -0.25
C ALA A 298 -15.53 -6.74 1.23
N VAL A 299 -16.72 -6.33 1.66
CA VAL A 299 -16.98 -5.97 3.07
C VAL A 299 -16.79 -7.19 3.98
N GLU A 300 -17.36 -8.33 3.61
CA GLU A 300 -17.18 -9.57 4.36
C GLU A 300 -15.72 -10.01 4.43
N ALA A 301 -14.97 -9.88 3.32
CA ALA A 301 -13.55 -10.15 3.30
C ALA A 301 -12.82 -9.33 4.38
N ILE A 302 -13.05 -8.02 4.40
CA ILE A 302 -12.42 -7.10 5.33
C ILE A 302 -12.81 -7.41 6.78
N ILE A 303 -14.11 -7.47 7.09
CA ILE A 303 -14.59 -7.58 8.48
C ILE A 303 -14.30 -8.96 9.07
N ARG A 304 -14.48 -10.04 8.29
CA ARG A 304 -14.41 -11.41 8.81
C ARG A 304 -13.05 -12.08 8.65
N HIS A 305 -12.26 -11.66 7.67
CA HIS A 305 -11.05 -12.39 7.29
C HIS A 305 -9.77 -11.58 7.48
N SER A 306 -9.81 -10.24 7.59
CA SER A 306 -8.61 -9.47 7.90
C SER A 306 -8.28 -9.57 9.39
N ARG A 307 -7.10 -10.12 9.68
CA ARG A 307 -6.53 -10.11 11.02
C ARG A 307 -6.17 -8.70 11.45
N VAL A 308 -5.69 -7.87 10.53
CA VAL A 308 -5.39 -6.46 10.82
C VAL A 308 -6.66 -5.70 11.20
N PHE A 309 -7.78 -5.93 10.51
CA PHE A 309 -9.06 -5.32 10.88
C PHE A 309 -9.50 -5.73 12.30
N ALA A 310 -9.42 -7.03 12.62
CA ALA A 310 -9.72 -7.53 13.96
C ALA A 310 -8.80 -6.90 15.03
N ASP A 311 -7.50 -6.77 14.75
CA ASP A 311 -6.55 -6.16 15.69
C ASP A 311 -6.78 -4.65 15.85
N ILE A 312 -7.12 -3.92 14.77
CA ILE A 312 -7.51 -2.50 14.83
C ILE A 312 -8.72 -2.34 15.75
N THR A 313 -9.80 -3.07 15.47
CA THR A 313 -11.07 -2.94 16.21
C THR A 313 -10.94 -3.34 17.69
N ALA A 314 -10.04 -4.27 18.00
CA ALA A 314 -9.78 -4.71 19.37
C ALA A 314 -8.83 -3.79 20.15
N HIS A 315 -7.88 -3.11 19.49
CA HIS A 315 -6.75 -2.48 20.17
C HIS A 315 -6.56 -0.98 19.91
N PHE A 316 -7.18 -0.40 18.88
CA PHE A 316 -7.15 1.05 18.71
C PHE A 316 -7.93 1.74 19.82
N ASP A 317 -7.47 2.92 20.23
CA ASP A 317 -8.22 3.76 21.18
C ASP A 317 -9.61 4.07 20.61
N ARG A 318 -10.65 3.99 21.44
CA ARG A 318 -12.03 4.29 21.03
C ARG A 318 -12.20 5.74 20.59
N SER A 319 -11.34 6.64 21.04
CA SER A 319 -11.25 8.03 20.57
C SER A 319 -10.38 8.22 19.34
N SER A 320 -9.71 7.18 18.82
CA SER A 320 -8.87 7.30 17.61
C SER A 320 -9.74 7.72 16.42
N PRO A 321 -9.46 8.87 15.77
CA PRO A 321 -10.25 9.32 14.63
C PRO A 321 -10.19 8.35 13.44
N ALA A 322 -9.09 7.60 13.31
CA ALA A 322 -8.94 6.56 12.29
C ALA A 322 -9.89 5.37 12.54
N LEU A 323 -10.07 4.95 13.79
CA LEU A 323 -11.05 3.92 14.15
C LEU A 323 -12.49 4.43 13.92
N SER A 324 -12.79 5.69 14.27
CA SER A 324 -14.09 6.29 13.98
C SER A 324 -14.42 6.24 12.49
N MET A 325 -13.47 6.66 11.63
CA MET A 325 -13.63 6.58 10.17
C MET A 325 -13.89 5.16 9.69
N LEU A 326 -13.14 4.18 10.22
CA LEU A 326 -13.33 2.78 9.85
C LEU A 326 -14.74 2.30 10.20
N LEU A 327 -15.24 2.58 11.41
CA LEU A 327 -16.55 2.11 11.86
C LEU A 327 -17.72 2.86 11.22
N GLU A 328 -17.51 4.11 10.78
CA GLU A 328 -18.49 4.86 10.00
C GLU A 328 -18.70 4.25 8.61
N ASP A 329 -17.61 3.83 7.93
CA ASP A 329 -17.70 3.20 6.60
C ASP A 329 -18.05 1.69 6.65
N PHE A 330 -17.80 1.04 7.79
CA PHE A 330 -18.09 -0.38 8.04
C PHE A 330 -18.98 -0.56 9.29
N PRO A 331 -20.22 -0.03 9.29
CA PRO A 331 -21.14 -0.16 10.41
C PRO A 331 -21.48 -1.63 10.74
N GLU A 332 -21.35 -2.53 9.78
CA GLU A 332 -21.59 -3.98 9.94
C GLU A 332 -20.64 -4.64 10.94
N ALA A 333 -19.49 -4.00 11.24
CA ALA A 333 -18.55 -4.48 12.25
C ALA A 333 -19.03 -4.21 13.69
N VAL A 334 -20.02 -3.35 13.87
CA VAL A 334 -20.58 -3.03 15.20
C VAL A 334 -21.49 -4.17 15.64
N GLY A 335 -20.96 -5.08 16.46
CA GLY A 335 -21.69 -6.22 17.03
C GLY A 335 -21.13 -7.60 16.66
N THR A 336 -20.05 -7.66 15.88
CA THR A 336 -19.35 -8.92 15.55
C THR A 336 -18.19 -9.27 16.49
N SER A 337 -17.97 -8.46 17.54
CA SER A 337 -16.86 -8.57 18.49
C SER A 337 -17.16 -9.42 19.71
#